data_AF-A0A534XF69-F1
#
_entry.id   AF-A0A534XF69-F1
#
_cell.length_a   1.000
_cell.length_b   1.000
_cell.length_c   1.000
_cell.angle_alpha   90.00
_cell.angle_beta   90.00
_cell.angle_gamma   90.00
#
_symmetry.space_group_name_H-M   'P 1'
#
loop_
_entity.id
_entity.type
_entity.pdbx_description
1 polymer ?
#
loop_
_entity_poly.entity_id
_entity_poly.type
_entity_poly.pdbx_seq_one_letter_code
_entity_poly.pdbx_strand_id
1 'polypeptide(L)' 'MDGWEATKRIREMEGGETIRIIALTAQAMAGDEQKALAIGCDDYLAKPVVDPDLVRQKLERLIGVAA' A
#
# COMPACT_ATOMS: atom_id res chain seq x y z
N MET A 1 2.53 13.63 -11.28
CA MET A 1 1.73 12.48 -10.81
C MET A 1 2.34 12.02 -9.51
N ASP A 2 1.53 11.87 -8.45
CA ASP A 2 1.97 11.35 -7.16
C ASP A 2 1.45 9.91 -6.95
N GLY A 3 1.77 9.32 -5.79
CA GLY A 3 1.34 7.95 -5.47
C GLY A 3 -0.18 7.79 -5.32
N TRP A 4 -0.88 8.86 -4.89
CA TRP A 4 -2.33 8.86 -4.75
C TRP A 4 -3.02 8.79 -6.11
N GLU A 5 -2.60 9.64 -7.04
CA GLU A 5 -3.09 9.65 -8.41
C GLU A 5 -2.75 8.33 -9.14
N ALA A 6 -1.53 7.80 -8.92
CA ALA A 6 -1.15 6.51 -9.47
C ALA A 6 -2.05 5.37 -8.96
N THR A 7 -2.38 5.36 -7.66
CA THR A 7 -3.28 4.37 -7.06
C THR A 7 -4.66 4.42 -7.69
N LYS A 8 -5.25 5.62 -7.84
CA LYS A 8 -6.56 5.77 -8.49
C LYS A 8 -6.56 5.23 -9.91
N ARG A 9 -5.53 5.59 -10.70
CA ARG A 9 -5.40 5.11 -12.08
C ARG A 9 -5.25 3.59 -12.14
N ILE A 10 -4.47 2.99 -11.24
CA ILE A 10 -4.37 1.53 -11.16
C ILE A 10 -5.74 0.91 -10.86
N ARG A 11 -6.54 1.49 -9.96
CA ARG A 11 -7.89 1.00 -9.64
C ARG A 11 -8.92 1.18 -10.76
N GLU A 12 -8.66 2.08 -11.72
CA GLU A 12 -9.50 2.29 -12.90
C GLU A 12 -9.13 1.38 -14.08
N MET A 13 -7.96 0.74 -14.05
CA MET A 13 -7.52 -0.21 -15.09
C MET A 13 -8.31 -1.52 -15.01
N GLU A 14 -8.51 -2.18 -16.16
CA GLU A 14 -9.05 -3.54 -16.22
C GLU A 14 -8.14 -4.51 -15.44
N GLY A 15 -8.71 -5.24 -14.47
CA GLY A 15 -7.96 -6.11 -13.56
C GLY A 15 -7.23 -5.36 -12.44
N GLY A 16 -7.36 -4.03 -12.37
CA GLY A 16 -6.71 -3.17 -11.38
C GLY A 16 -7.08 -3.50 -9.94
N GLU A 17 -8.27 -4.05 -9.70
CA GLU A 17 -8.74 -4.53 -8.40
C GLU A 17 -7.94 -5.74 -7.88
N THR A 18 -7.27 -6.49 -8.76
CA THR A 18 -6.45 -7.65 -8.37
C THR A 18 -5.02 -7.27 -7.96
N ILE A 19 -4.55 -6.09 -8.37
CA ILE A 19 -3.21 -5.59 -8.08
C ILE A 19 -3.13 -5.18 -6.62
N ARG A 20 -2.15 -5.70 -5.87
CA ARG A 20 -1.95 -5.32 -4.46
C ARG A 20 -1.06 -4.08 -4.35
N ILE A 21 -1.53 -3.07 -3.62
CA ILE A 21 -0.89 -1.76 -3.51
C ILE A 21 -0.60 -1.46 -2.03
N ILE A 22 0.68 -1.29 -1.69
CA ILE A 22 1.10 -0.80 -0.37
C ILE A 22 1.58 0.65 -0.53
N ALA A 23 0.95 1.60 0.15
CA ALA A 23 1.42 2.98 0.19
C ALA A 23 2.69 3.10 1.04
N LEU A 24 3.74 3.73 0.51
CA LEU A 24 4.98 3.99 1.24
C LEU A 24 5.22 5.49 1.40
N THR A 25 5.06 6.03 2.61
CA THR A 25 5.18 7.48 2.85
C THR A 25 6.48 7.87 3.54
N ALA A 26 7.00 9.07 3.24
CA ALA A 26 8.13 9.68 3.95
C ALA A 26 7.72 10.44 5.22
N GLN A 27 6.47 10.90 5.28
CA GLN A 27 5.88 11.56 6.43
C GLN A 27 4.69 10.72 6.86
N ALA A 28 4.79 10.05 8.00
CA ALA A 28 3.69 9.30 8.57
C ALA A 28 2.83 10.24 9.41
N MET A 29 2.06 11.11 8.75
CA MET A 29 1.15 11.98 9.47
C MET A 29 -0.06 11.20 9.93
N ALA A 30 -0.64 11.61 11.06
CA ALA A 30 -1.93 11.09 11.50
C ALA A 30 -2.96 11.30 10.38
N GLY A 31 -3.60 10.22 9.92
CA GLY A 31 -4.56 10.26 8.81
C GLY A 31 -4.04 9.70 7.48
N ASP A 32 -2.72 9.55 7.30
CA ASP A 32 -2.18 9.09 6.01
C ASP A 32 -2.52 7.63 5.71
N GLU A 33 -2.53 6.78 6.74
CA GLU A 33 -2.98 5.39 6.60
C GLU A 33 -4.46 5.33 6.17
N GLN A 34 -5.32 6.08 6.86
CA GLN A 34 -6.75 6.15 6.52
C GLN A 34 -6.96 6.69 5.10
N LYS A 35 -6.19 7.71 4.71
CA LYS A 35 -6.21 8.27 3.36
C LYS A 35 -5.75 7.26 2.31
N ALA A 36 -4.68 6.50 2.58
CA ALA A 36 -4.19 5.46 1.68
C ALA A 36 -5.25 4.40 1.43
N LEU A 37 -5.86 3.89 2.50
CA LEU A 37 -6.93 2.89 2.41
C LEU A 37 -8.15 3.45 1.66
N ALA A 38 -8.55 4.70 1.94
CA ALA A 38 -9.69 5.34 1.27
C ALA A 38 -9.48 5.57 -0.24
N ILE A 39 -8.23 5.73 -0.68
CA ILE A 39 -7.87 5.89 -2.10
C ILE A 39 -7.74 4.52 -2.80
N GLY A 40 -7.77 3.43 -2.05
CA GLY A 40 -7.77 2.07 -2.56
C GLY A 40 -6.44 1.35 -2.43
N CYS A 41 -5.52 1.78 -1.55
CA CYS A 41 -4.39 0.94 -1.17
C CYS A 41 -4.87 -0.24 -0.28
N ASP A 42 -4.19 -1.37 -0.37
CA ASP A 42 -4.45 -2.56 0.47
C ASP A 42 -3.70 -2.53 1.80
N ASP A 43 -2.65 -1.73 1.86
CA ASP A 43 -1.85 -1.52 3.06
C ASP A 43 -1.05 -0.22 2.98
N TYR A 44 -0.38 0.10 4.08
CA TYR A 44 0.41 1.28 4.30
C TYR A 44 1.71 0.94 5.06
N LEU A 45 2.76 1.69 4.77
CA LEU A 45 4.07 1.59 5.44
C LEU A 45 4.73 2.97 5.51
N ALA A 46 5.35 3.27 6.65
CA ALA A 46 6.10 4.50 6.88
C ALA A 46 7.60 4.28 6.63
N LYS A 47 8.27 5.28 6.05
CA LYS A 47 9.73 5.36 6.00
C LYS A 47 10.29 6.01 7.29
N PRO A 48 11.54 5.68 7.67
CA PRO A 48 12.36 4.61 7.11
C PRO A 48 11.80 3.24 7.52
N VAL A 49 11.84 2.29 6.58
CA VAL A 49 11.51 0.90 6.89
C VAL A 49 12.72 0.28 7.55
N VAL A 50 12.71 0.23 8.88
CA VAL A 50 13.84 -0.26 9.68
C VAL A 50 13.84 -1.78 9.84
N ASP A 51 12.68 -2.41 9.70
CA ASP A 51 12.49 -3.85 9.83
C ASP A 51 12.10 -4.47 8.48
N PRO A 52 13.00 -5.22 7.81
CA PRO A 52 12.69 -5.92 6.58
C PRO A 52 11.64 -7.02 6.74
N ASP A 53 11.51 -7.64 7.92
CA ASP A 53 10.55 -8.72 8.15
C ASP A 53 9.11 -8.17 8.15
N LEU A 54 8.90 -6.92 8.56
CA LEU A 54 7.60 -6.24 8.44
C LEU A 54 7.12 -6.16 6.98
N VAL A 55 8.02 -5.88 6.03
CA VAL A 55 7.69 -5.88 4.60
C VAL A 55 7.30 -7.27 4.15
N ARG A 56 8.07 -8.29 4.54
CA ARG A 56 7.79 -9.69 4.20
C ARG A 56 6.39 -10.10 4.68
N GLN A 57 6.07 -9.85 5.94
CA GLN A 57 4.76 -10.18 6.53
C GLN A 57 3.61 -9.50 5.79
N LYS A 58 3.75 -8.22 5.43
CA LYS A 58 2.72 -7.49 4.66
C LYS A 58 2.53 -8.09 3.27
N LEU A 59 3.63 -8.46 2.60
CA LEU A 59 3.58 -9.09 1.29
C LEU A 59 2.88 -10.45 1.39
N GLU A 60 3.32 -11.35 2.27
CA GLU A 60 2.74 -12.68 2.51
C GLU A 60 1.23 -12.60 2.76
N ARG A 61 0.82 -11.69 3.66
CA ARG A 61 -0.59 -11.40 3.96
C ARG A 61 -1.39 -11.01 2.72
N LEU A 62 -0.82 -10.19 1.83
CA LEU A 62 -1.53 -9.69 0.64
C LEU A 62 -1.54 -10.70 -0.50
N ILE A 63 -0.47 -11.46 -0.71
CA ILE A 63 -0.39 -12.45 -1.79
C ILE A 63 -1.01 -13.80 -1.41
N GLY A 64 -1.42 -13.98 -0.15
CA GLY A 64 -2.07 -15.20 0.34
C GLY A 64 -1.12 -16.38 0.47
N VAL A 65 0.18 -16.13 0.57
CA VAL A 65 1.16 -17.16 0.93
C VAL A 65 1.12 -17.22 2.46
N ALA A 66 0.50 -18.26 3.01
CA ALA A 66 0.50 -18.50 4.45
C ALA A 66 1.96 -18.53 4.94
N ALA A 67 2.25 -17.72 5.96
CA ALA A 67 3.52 -17.75 6.69
C ALA A 67 3.69 -19.06 7.46
#